data_AF-A0A9D6ML38-F1
#
_entry.id   AF-A0A9D6ML38-F1
#
_cell.length_a   1.000
_cell.length_b   1.000
_cell.length_c   1.000
_cell.angle_alpha   90.00
_cell.angle_beta   90.00
_cell.angle_gamma   90.00
#
_symmetry.space_group_name_H-M   'P 1'
#
loop_
_entity.id
_entity.type
_entity.pdbx_description
1 polymer ?
#
loop_
_entity_poly.entity_id
_entity_poly.type
_entity_poly.pdbx_seq_one_letter_code
_entity_poly.pdbx_strand_id
1 'polypeptide(L)'
;MRRALTFALVATWVVMVALLVRRQAPAPASDGATLPAAATDERDEWFGVYHSGDKVGHAHRVTAHTADGYAFYEDSVIALAMLGTPQTLRTALATETDGDYALRRFRFTLISPATAFSATGTSDDHVLVVRYGPKGQEADLRLPLTEPIYLPSTLRPRVLAGIHTPGTRYTVPVFSPLALRNEPMTITIDGLETIDGPNGPVATVRLAEEHQGLQAHAWIDAAGGVVREEGALGFTLARETEEQALAPARGAPIDLAVVSEVPLEGDLADARGAARLTLRVSGEAAARIPDDGRRQRLHGDLLRITREELPAPVALPLAVPTTPEVATAVGAAPFLEVDDPTLAARARSVVGDAHDTLTAARRLVTWVAEAIDKAPTVTVPSAREVLASRRGDCNEHAVLLVALARAAGIPARLVAGVVYAGDGFYYHAWTELWLGEWVSADSVFDQMPVDATHVKLVEGGPEQQIALAGMIGKLAFRVEEDER
;
A
#
# COMPACT_ATOMS: atom_id res chain seq x y z
N MET A 1 -15.78 -47.31 -23.47
CA MET A 1 -14.65 -46.43 -23.08
C MET A 1 -14.95 -44.94 -23.25
N ARG A 2 -15.37 -44.43 -24.42
CA ARG A 2 -15.61 -42.98 -24.63
C ARG A 2 -16.56 -42.32 -23.60
N ARG A 3 -17.69 -42.96 -23.27
CA ARG A 3 -18.66 -42.41 -22.30
C ARG A 3 -18.11 -42.29 -20.87
N ALA A 4 -17.26 -43.22 -20.45
CA ALA A 4 -16.62 -43.18 -19.14
C ALA A 4 -15.56 -42.07 -19.07
N LEU A 5 -14.83 -41.84 -20.18
CA LEU A 5 -13.83 -40.78 -20.29
C LEU A 5 -14.50 -39.40 -20.24
N THR A 6 -15.61 -39.21 -20.95
CA THR A 6 -16.38 -37.94 -20.92
C THR A 6 -16.91 -37.66 -19.51
N PHE A 7 -17.41 -38.69 -18.81
CA PHE A 7 -17.92 -38.53 -17.45
C PHE A 7 -16.80 -38.15 -16.48
N ALA A 8 -15.62 -38.76 -16.59
CA ALA A 8 -14.46 -38.41 -15.77
C ALA A 8 -13.98 -36.97 -16.03
N LEU A 9 -14.03 -36.50 -17.28
CA LEU A 9 -13.61 -35.15 -17.67
C LEU A 9 -14.59 -34.09 -17.14
N VAL A 10 -15.89 -34.35 -17.23
CA VAL A 10 -16.93 -33.48 -16.64
C VAL A 10 -16.85 -33.49 -15.11
N ALA A 11 -16.66 -34.65 -14.47
CA ALA A 11 -16.51 -34.73 -13.02
C ALA A 11 -15.26 -33.97 -12.54
N THR A 12 -14.14 -34.10 -13.25
CA THR A 12 -12.90 -33.34 -12.98
C THR A 12 -13.13 -31.85 -13.18
N TRP A 13 -13.82 -31.45 -14.25
CA TRP A 13 -14.17 -30.05 -14.48
C TRP A 13 -15.09 -29.49 -13.39
N VAL A 14 -16.12 -30.22 -12.96
CA VAL A 14 -17.01 -29.83 -11.85
C VAL A 14 -16.22 -29.74 -10.54
N VAL A 15 -15.30 -30.66 -10.26
CA VAL A 15 -14.43 -30.58 -9.07
C VAL A 15 -13.49 -29.39 -9.16
N MET A 16 -12.88 -29.11 -10.31
CA MET A 16 -12.05 -27.93 -10.51
C MET A 16 -12.87 -26.64 -10.36
N VAL A 17 -14.08 -26.57 -10.91
CA VAL A 17 -15.00 -25.44 -10.74
C VAL A 17 -15.43 -25.33 -9.29
N ALA A 18 -15.72 -26.41 -8.58
CA ALA A 18 -16.07 -26.37 -7.16
C ALA A 18 -14.88 -25.94 -6.29
N LEU A 19 -13.66 -26.36 -6.62
CA LEU A 19 -12.43 -25.91 -5.96
C LEU A 19 -12.13 -24.45 -6.28
N LEU A 20 -12.34 -24.02 -7.52
CA LEU A 20 -12.21 -22.64 -7.96
C LEU A 20 -13.24 -21.75 -7.26
N VAL A 21 -14.51 -22.16 -7.25
CA VAL A 21 -15.61 -21.49 -6.53
C VAL A 21 -15.38 -21.51 -5.04
N ARG A 22 -14.75 -22.54 -4.45
CA ARG A 22 -14.40 -22.55 -3.02
C ARG A 22 -13.17 -21.68 -2.70
N ARG A 23 -12.28 -21.50 -3.67
CA ARG A 23 -11.10 -20.63 -3.57
C ARG A 23 -11.43 -19.15 -3.87
N GLN A 24 -12.42 -18.92 -4.73
CA GLN A 24 -13.00 -17.61 -5.07
C GLN A 24 -14.26 -17.30 -4.26
N ALA A 25 -14.77 -18.26 -3.48
CA ALA A 25 -15.83 -18.00 -2.53
C ALA A 25 -15.34 -16.87 -1.65
N PRO A 26 -16.20 -15.91 -1.31
CA PRO A 26 -15.96 -15.05 -0.18
C PRO A 26 -15.36 -15.92 0.92
N ALA A 27 -14.20 -15.53 1.46
CA ALA A 27 -13.89 -15.98 2.81
C ALA A 27 -15.19 -15.76 3.61
N PRO A 28 -15.67 -16.76 4.38
CA PRO A 28 -16.81 -16.53 5.25
C PRO A 28 -16.52 -15.21 5.96
N ALA A 29 -17.46 -14.25 5.92
CA ALA A 29 -17.33 -12.94 6.55
C ALA A 29 -16.63 -13.18 7.88
N SER A 30 -15.34 -12.83 7.94
CA SER A 30 -14.39 -13.45 8.85
C SER A 30 -14.88 -13.22 10.26
N ASP A 31 -15.49 -14.24 10.91
CA ASP A 31 -16.27 -14.12 12.16
C ASP A 31 -16.48 -12.65 12.50
N GLY A 32 -17.39 -12.03 11.72
CA GLY A 32 -17.47 -10.58 11.51
C GLY A 32 -17.16 -9.89 12.81
N ALA A 33 -16.15 -9.02 12.80
CA ALA A 33 -15.65 -8.37 14.00
C ALA A 33 -16.83 -7.71 14.70
N THR A 34 -17.37 -8.43 15.67
CA THR A 34 -18.74 -8.24 16.12
C THR A 34 -18.67 -7.15 17.16
N LEU A 35 -19.59 -6.19 17.09
CA LEU A 35 -19.71 -5.18 18.13
C LEU A 35 -19.77 -5.89 19.49
N PRO A 36 -19.14 -5.33 20.53
CA PRO A 36 -19.27 -5.86 21.88
C PRO A 36 -20.73 -6.07 22.23
N ALA A 37 -21.09 -7.19 22.87
CA ALA A 37 -22.48 -7.53 23.20
C ALA A 37 -23.21 -6.50 24.09
N ALA A 38 -22.48 -5.52 24.64
CA ALA A 38 -23.00 -4.43 25.47
C ALA A 38 -23.10 -3.08 24.74
N ALA A 39 -22.78 -3.03 23.44
CA ALA A 39 -22.86 -1.82 22.63
C ALA A 39 -24.32 -1.51 22.28
N THR A 40 -24.74 -0.26 22.46
CA THR A 40 -26.02 0.23 21.94
C THR A 40 -25.76 0.94 20.62
N ASP A 41 -26.26 0.37 19.53
CA ASP A 41 -26.12 0.95 18.18
C ASP A 41 -26.77 2.33 18.16
N GLU A 42 -25.98 3.38 17.96
CA GLU A 42 -26.53 4.72 17.75
C GLU A 42 -26.60 5.08 16.27
N ARG A 43 -25.64 4.60 15.47
CA ARG A 43 -25.51 5.01 14.07
C ARG A 43 -25.13 3.86 13.18
N ASP A 44 -25.99 3.61 12.20
CA ASP A 44 -25.83 2.64 11.13
C ASP A 44 -25.88 3.40 9.80
N GLU A 45 -24.73 3.48 9.13
CA GLU A 45 -24.54 4.31 7.94
C GLU A 45 -24.03 3.46 6.76
N TRP A 46 -24.74 3.56 5.64
CA TRP A 46 -24.41 2.88 4.40
C TRP A 46 -23.88 3.88 3.37
N PHE A 47 -22.91 3.44 2.57
CA PHE A 47 -22.23 4.30 1.59
C PHE A 47 -22.11 3.61 0.24
N GLY A 48 -22.37 4.34 -0.83
CA GLY A 48 -21.86 4.00 -2.15
C GLY A 48 -20.42 4.47 -2.27
N VAL A 49 -19.55 3.62 -2.85
CA VAL A 49 -18.16 3.99 -3.19
C VAL A 49 -18.10 4.27 -4.69
N TYR A 50 -17.59 5.44 -5.04
CA TYR A 50 -17.55 5.97 -6.39
C TYR A 50 -16.14 6.37 -6.79
N HIS A 51 -15.87 6.37 -8.09
CA HIS A 51 -14.66 6.96 -8.68
C HIS A 51 -15.03 7.61 -10.01
N SER A 52 -14.66 8.89 -10.19
CA SER A 52 -15.05 9.67 -11.37
C SER A 52 -16.57 9.62 -11.68
N GLY A 53 -17.40 9.48 -10.64
CA GLY A 53 -18.86 9.38 -10.74
C GLY A 53 -19.42 7.97 -10.96
N ASP A 54 -18.59 6.99 -11.30
CA ASP A 54 -19.01 5.60 -11.48
C ASP A 54 -18.99 4.84 -10.16
N LYS A 55 -20.04 4.06 -9.88
CA LYS A 55 -20.11 3.21 -8.69
C LYS A 55 -19.18 2.02 -8.84
N VAL A 56 -18.28 1.87 -7.87
CA VAL A 56 -17.25 0.82 -7.84
C VAL A 56 -17.34 -0.04 -6.59
N GLY A 57 -18.19 0.30 -5.63
CA GLY A 57 -18.28 -0.45 -4.38
C GLY A 57 -19.32 0.07 -3.41
N HIS A 58 -19.25 -0.44 -2.19
CA HIS A 58 -20.03 0.02 -1.05
C HIS A 58 -19.22 -0.08 0.24
N ALA A 59 -19.65 0.66 1.25
CA ALA A 59 -19.14 0.55 2.61
C ALA A 59 -20.28 0.62 3.61
N HIS A 60 -20.08 0.01 4.77
CA HIS A 60 -20.97 0.02 5.91
C HIS A 60 -20.21 0.46 7.14
N ARG A 61 -20.75 1.40 7.92
CA ARG A 61 -20.16 1.89 9.16
C ARG A 61 -21.18 1.87 10.28
N VAL A 62 -20.80 1.30 11.41
CA VAL A 62 -21.56 1.34 12.65
C VAL A 62 -20.74 2.00 13.74
N THR A 63 -21.36 2.95 14.45
CA THR A 63 -20.79 3.57 15.65
C THR A 63 -21.72 3.33 16.82
N ALA A 64 -21.15 2.86 17.93
CA ALA A 64 -21.89 2.54 19.13
C ALA A 64 -21.16 3.02 20.39
N HIS A 65 -21.91 3.38 21.42
CA HIS A 65 -21.35 3.66 22.74
C HIS A 65 -21.03 2.35 23.47
N THR A 66 -19.94 2.37 24.24
CA THR A 66 -19.58 1.31 25.19
C THR A 66 -19.60 1.87 26.61
N ALA A 67 -19.39 1.04 27.62
CA ALA A 67 -19.36 1.49 29.03
C ALA A 67 -18.27 2.54 29.30
N ASP A 68 -17.13 2.44 28.59
CA ASP A 68 -15.91 3.21 28.86
C ASP A 68 -15.47 4.07 27.64
N GLY A 69 -16.28 4.15 26.59
CA GLY A 69 -15.95 4.88 25.36
C GLY A 69 -16.84 4.54 24.16
N TYR A 70 -16.22 4.21 23.03
CA TYR A 70 -16.92 3.96 21.76
C TYR A 70 -16.39 2.72 21.04
N ALA A 71 -17.28 2.07 20.28
CA ALA A 71 -16.96 1.03 19.32
C ALA A 71 -17.29 1.52 17.91
N PHE A 72 -16.38 1.26 16.98
CA PHE A 72 -16.54 1.54 15.55
C PHE A 72 -16.39 0.23 14.79
N TYR A 73 -17.29 0.00 13.85
CA TYR A 73 -17.21 -1.09 12.90
C TYR A 73 -17.33 -0.51 11.50
N GLU A 74 -16.45 -0.92 10.61
CA GLU A 74 -16.41 -0.49 9.22
C GLU A 74 -16.12 -1.70 8.34
N ASP A 75 -16.91 -1.91 7.29
CA ASP A 75 -16.54 -2.81 6.21
C ASP A 75 -16.76 -2.17 4.85
N SER A 76 -15.98 -2.61 3.86
CA SER A 76 -16.11 -2.12 2.50
C SER A 76 -15.77 -3.18 1.48
N VAL A 77 -16.43 -3.08 0.33
CA VAL A 77 -16.16 -3.87 -0.87
C VAL A 77 -15.91 -2.91 -2.02
N ILE A 78 -14.74 -2.99 -2.63
CA ILE A 78 -14.34 -2.12 -3.74
C ILE A 78 -13.89 -3.00 -4.92
N ALA A 79 -14.46 -2.73 -6.09
CA ALA A 79 -14.05 -3.32 -7.36
C ALA A 79 -12.92 -2.48 -7.99
N LEU A 80 -11.76 -3.10 -8.12
CA LEU A 80 -10.56 -2.53 -8.73
C LEU A 80 -10.14 -3.42 -9.90
N ALA A 81 -9.17 -2.96 -10.68
CA ALA A 81 -8.40 -3.76 -11.61
C ALA A 81 -6.92 -3.45 -11.41
N MET A 82 -6.08 -4.41 -11.79
CA MET A 82 -4.65 -4.18 -11.92
C MET A 82 -4.20 -4.82 -13.23
N LEU A 83 -3.64 -4.02 -14.14
CA LEU A 83 -3.20 -4.47 -15.47
C LEU A 83 -4.32 -5.22 -16.22
N GLY A 84 -5.51 -4.62 -16.25
CA GLY A 84 -6.72 -5.13 -16.88
C GLY A 84 -7.37 -6.32 -16.18
N THR A 85 -6.80 -6.81 -15.07
CA THR A 85 -7.34 -7.95 -14.32
C THR A 85 -8.22 -7.47 -13.17
N PRO A 86 -9.53 -7.74 -13.16
CA PRO A 86 -10.42 -7.34 -12.08
C PRO A 86 -10.04 -7.97 -10.74
N GLN A 87 -10.11 -7.18 -9.68
CA GLN A 87 -9.86 -7.53 -8.28
C GLN A 87 -11.03 -7.02 -7.44
N THR A 88 -11.48 -7.82 -6.48
CA THR A 88 -12.44 -7.37 -5.47
C THR A 88 -11.71 -7.29 -4.15
N LEU A 89 -11.52 -6.06 -3.66
CA LEU A 89 -10.94 -5.80 -2.37
C LEU A 89 -12.05 -5.76 -1.33
N ARG A 90 -11.86 -6.47 -0.23
CA ARG A 90 -12.72 -6.36 0.95
C ARG A 90 -11.90 -5.93 2.14
N THR A 91 -12.37 -4.93 2.87
CA THR A 91 -11.74 -4.53 4.13
C THR A 91 -12.75 -4.57 5.25
N ALA A 92 -12.29 -4.89 6.46
CA ALA A 92 -13.08 -4.72 7.66
C ALA A 92 -12.19 -4.19 8.79
N LEU A 93 -12.71 -3.25 9.56
CA LEU A 93 -12.08 -2.63 10.71
C LEU A 93 -13.08 -2.62 11.87
N ALA A 94 -12.73 -3.26 12.98
CA ALA A 94 -13.41 -3.05 14.24
C ALA A 94 -12.47 -2.40 15.23
N THR A 95 -12.94 -1.38 15.92
CA THR A 95 -12.14 -0.55 16.81
C THR A 95 -12.90 -0.29 18.09
N GLU A 96 -12.19 -0.25 19.19
CA GLU A 96 -12.70 0.31 20.43
C GLU A 96 -11.75 1.35 20.99
N THR A 97 -12.37 2.34 21.61
CA THR A 97 -11.73 3.54 22.09
C THR A 97 -12.19 3.86 23.50
N ASP A 98 -11.46 4.74 24.19
CA ASP A 98 -11.96 5.38 25.39
C ASP A 98 -12.91 6.56 25.09
N GLY A 99 -13.35 7.26 26.14
CA GLY A 99 -14.24 8.42 26.02
C GLY A 99 -13.66 9.60 25.21
N ASP A 100 -12.35 9.67 25.03
CA ASP A 100 -11.66 10.68 24.23
C ASP A 100 -11.31 10.17 22.82
N TYR A 101 -11.90 9.04 22.40
CA TYR A 101 -11.69 8.35 21.12
C TYR A 101 -10.26 7.82 20.91
N ALA A 102 -9.43 7.77 21.94
CA ALA A 102 -8.10 7.18 21.85
C ALA A 102 -8.22 5.66 21.71
N LEU A 103 -7.40 5.09 20.83
CA LEU A 103 -7.44 3.68 20.47
C LEU A 103 -7.10 2.79 21.66
N ARG A 104 -7.98 1.85 22.00
CA ARG A 104 -7.74 0.78 22.99
C ARG A 104 -7.47 -0.55 22.33
N ARG A 105 -8.27 -0.89 21.32
CA ARG A 105 -8.08 -2.12 20.54
C ARG A 105 -8.59 -1.96 19.11
N PHE A 106 -7.98 -2.67 18.18
CA PHE A 106 -8.50 -2.82 16.83
C PHE A 106 -8.30 -4.23 16.27
N ARG A 107 -9.11 -4.55 15.27
CA ARG A 107 -8.93 -5.67 14.35
C ARG A 107 -9.19 -5.17 12.95
N PHE A 108 -8.20 -5.35 12.08
CA PHE A 108 -8.25 -5.01 10.68
C PHE A 108 -8.07 -6.28 9.83
N THR A 109 -8.86 -6.40 8.77
CA THR A 109 -8.66 -7.41 7.72
C THR A 109 -8.75 -6.75 6.35
N LEU A 110 -7.92 -7.25 5.43
CA LEU A 110 -7.96 -6.95 4.02
C LEU A 110 -7.91 -8.26 3.25
N ILE A 111 -8.89 -8.48 2.38
CA ILE A 111 -9.02 -9.72 1.61
C ILE A 111 -9.07 -9.36 0.14
N SER A 112 -8.20 -10.02 -0.64
CA SER A 112 -8.15 -9.97 -2.10
C SER A 112 -8.20 -11.38 -2.66
N PRO A 113 -8.39 -11.57 -3.99
CA PRO A 113 -8.28 -12.88 -4.62
C PRO A 113 -6.91 -13.56 -4.45
N ALA A 114 -5.85 -12.77 -4.22
CA ALA A 114 -4.47 -13.27 -4.13
C ALA A 114 -4.06 -13.65 -2.70
N THR A 115 -4.37 -12.81 -1.71
CA THR A 115 -4.05 -13.05 -0.30
C THR A 115 -5.03 -12.36 0.66
N ALA A 116 -4.93 -12.69 1.94
CA ALA A 116 -5.62 -12.02 3.03
C ALA A 116 -4.59 -11.51 4.05
N PHE A 117 -4.69 -10.24 4.40
CA PHE A 117 -3.92 -9.61 5.47
C PHE A 117 -4.81 -9.40 6.69
N SER A 118 -4.24 -9.59 7.88
CA SER A 118 -4.90 -9.27 9.14
C SER A 118 -3.93 -8.65 10.13
N ALA A 119 -4.43 -7.68 10.89
CA ALA A 119 -3.72 -7.04 11.98
C ALA A 119 -4.68 -6.84 13.15
N THR A 120 -4.22 -7.14 14.35
CA THR A 120 -4.93 -6.85 15.60
C THR A 120 -4.01 -6.08 16.51
N GLY A 121 -4.51 -5.12 17.26
CA GLY A 121 -3.68 -4.43 18.23
C GLY A 121 -4.41 -4.01 19.48
N THR A 122 -3.63 -3.83 20.54
CA THR A 122 -4.07 -3.35 21.86
C THR A 122 -3.12 -2.28 22.36
N SER A 123 -3.68 -1.19 22.87
CA SER A 123 -2.95 -0.05 23.40
C SER A 123 -3.24 0.11 24.89
N ASP A 124 -2.20 0.42 25.66
CA ASP A 124 -2.27 0.80 27.08
C ASP A 124 -1.85 2.27 27.32
N ASP A 125 -1.92 3.11 26.28
CA ASP A 125 -1.47 4.51 26.24
C ASP A 125 0.06 4.72 26.27
N HIS A 126 0.84 3.68 26.52
CA HIS A 126 2.31 3.72 26.52
C HIS A 126 2.93 2.85 25.43
N VAL A 127 2.25 1.78 25.02
CA VAL A 127 2.67 0.92 23.93
C VAL A 127 1.46 0.43 23.16
N LEU A 128 1.55 0.51 21.83
CA LEU A 128 0.65 -0.22 20.94
C LEU A 128 1.32 -1.54 20.57
N VAL A 129 0.73 -2.65 21.00
CA VAL A 129 1.16 -4.00 20.61
C VAL A 129 0.28 -4.45 19.45
N VAL A 130 0.90 -4.74 18.31
CA VAL A 130 0.23 -5.18 17.09
C VAL A 130 0.68 -6.58 16.73
N ARG A 131 -0.26 -7.46 16.48
CA ARG A 131 -0.05 -8.80 15.92
C ARG A 131 -0.61 -8.85 14.52
N TYR A 132 0.21 -9.19 13.54
CA TYR A 132 -0.16 -9.13 12.12
C TYR A 132 0.32 -10.34 11.32
N GLY A 133 -0.26 -10.54 10.14
CA GLY A 133 0.01 -11.67 9.25
C GLY A 133 -1.01 -12.81 9.36
N PRO A 134 -0.77 -13.93 8.68
CA PRO A 134 -1.71 -15.04 8.61
C PRO A 134 -1.79 -15.82 9.91
N LYS A 135 -2.98 -16.38 10.20
CA LYS A 135 -3.26 -17.14 11.43
C LYS A 135 -2.25 -18.27 11.65
N GLY A 136 -1.68 -18.33 12.85
CA GLY A 136 -0.68 -19.34 13.26
C GLY A 136 0.74 -19.07 12.78
N GLN A 137 0.96 -17.95 12.09
CA GLN A 137 2.26 -17.51 11.64
C GLN A 137 2.39 -15.98 11.79
N GLU A 138 1.73 -15.43 12.81
CA GLU A 138 1.69 -13.99 13.05
C GLU A 138 3.04 -13.48 13.59
N ALA A 139 3.35 -12.23 13.27
CA ALA A 139 4.45 -11.47 13.85
C ALA A 139 3.91 -10.43 14.83
N ASP A 140 4.71 -10.13 15.86
CA ASP A 140 4.41 -9.10 16.85
C ASP A 140 5.26 -7.84 16.58
N LEU A 141 4.62 -6.68 16.68
CA LEU A 141 5.22 -5.35 16.60
C LEU A 141 4.85 -4.58 17.86
N ARG A 142 5.83 -3.88 18.45
CA ARG A 142 5.63 -3.04 19.63
C ARG A 142 6.02 -1.61 19.30
N LEU A 143 5.06 -0.70 19.37
CA LEU A 143 5.25 0.71 19.07
C LEU A 143 5.14 1.52 20.37
N PRO A 144 6.24 2.06 20.90
CA PRO A 144 6.20 2.98 22.03
C PRO A 144 5.36 4.22 21.69
N LEU A 145 4.51 4.63 22.62
CA LEU A 145 3.65 5.79 22.49
C LEU A 145 4.12 6.88 23.46
N THR A 146 4.22 8.11 22.95
CA THR A 146 4.48 9.30 23.78
C THR A 146 3.21 10.09 24.05
N GLU A 147 2.15 9.81 23.31
CA GLU A 147 0.82 10.40 23.37
C GLU A 147 -0.22 9.36 22.94
N PRO A 148 -1.51 9.56 23.28
CA PRO A 148 -2.58 8.69 22.82
C PRO A 148 -2.61 8.60 21.28
N ILE A 149 -2.93 7.41 20.77
CA ILE A 149 -2.95 7.14 19.32
C ILE A 149 -4.39 6.98 18.84
N TYR A 150 -4.65 7.39 17.60
CA TYR A 150 -5.99 7.37 17.00
C TYR A 150 -5.98 6.58 15.69
N LEU A 151 -7.17 6.27 15.16
CA LEU A 151 -7.33 5.90 13.75
C LEU A 151 -7.98 7.09 13.01
N PRO A 152 -7.86 7.19 11.68
CA PRO A 152 -8.51 8.26 10.91
C PRO A 152 -10.01 8.41 11.24
N SER A 153 -10.73 7.29 11.37
CA SER A 153 -12.16 7.31 11.69
C SER A 153 -12.50 7.69 13.13
N THR A 154 -11.58 7.50 14.08
CA THR A 154 -11.79 7.89 15.49
C THR A 154 -11.32 9.33 15.77
N LEU A 155 -10.41 9.87 14.94
CA LEU A 155 -9.91 11.23 15.09
C LEU A 155 -10.96 12.30 14.70
N ARG A 156 -11.76 12.04 13.66
CA ARG A 156 -12.82 12.98 13.21
C ARG A 156 -13.80 13.37 14.32
N PRO A 157 -14.46 12.42 15.02
CA PRO A 157 -15.35 12.78 16.12
C PRO A 157 -14.60 13.45 17.27
N ARG A 158 -13.31 13.13 17.50
CA ARG A 158 -12.48 13.81 18.52
C ARG A 158 -12.20 15.28 18.19
N VAL A 159 -11.93 15.59 16.92
CA VAL A 159 -11.76 16.97 16.44
C VAL A 159 -13.08 17.73 16.55
N LEU A 160 -14.21 17.06 16.25
CA LEU A 160 -15.54 17.63 16.38
C LEU A 160 -16.07 17.70 17.81
N ALA A 161 -15.39 17.13 18.80
CA ALA A 161 -15.67 17.43 20.20
C ALA A 161 -14.94 18.72 20.66
N GLY A 162 -14.07 19.28 19.83
CA GLY A 162 -13.19 20.41 20.14
C GLY A 162 -13.66 21.77 19.62
N ILE A 163 -12.71 22.62 19.23
CA ILE A 163 -12.97 23.96 18.69
C ILE A 163 -13.30 23.85 17.20
N HIS A 164 -14.45 24.42 16.82
CA HIS A 164 -15.00 24.33 15.46
C HIS A 164 -14.75 25.56 14.57
N THR A 165 -13.87 26.47 14.99
CA THR A 165 -13.66 27.71 14.25
C THR A 165 -13.00 27.40 12.89
N PRO A 166 -13.53 27.91 11.77
CA PRO A 166 -12.88 27.79 10.47
C PRO A 166 -11.40 28.21 10.50
N GLY A 167 -10.54 27.43 9.86
CA GLY A 167 -9.09 27.58 9.87
C GLY A 167 -8.37 26.93 11.05
N THR A 168 -9.09 26.35 12.03
CA THR A 168 -8.46 25.61 13.12
C THR A 168 -7.83 24.33 12.58
N ARG A 169 -6.56 24.09 12.94
CA ARG A 169 -5.76 22.94 12.49
C ARG A 169 -5.41 22.05 13.68
N TYR A 170 -5.65 20.76 13.52
CA TYR A 170 -5.26 19.70 14.46
C TYR A 170 -4.25 18.80 13.77
N THR A 171 -3.11 18.55 14.42
CA THR A 171 -2.13 17.57 13.92
C THR A 171 -1.89 16.55 15.03
N VAL A 172 -2.30 15.32 14.78
CA VAL A 172 -2.33 14.24 15.77
C VAL A 172 -1.79 12.97 15.12
N PRO A 173 -0.99 12.14 15.82
CA PRO A 173 -0.57 10.87 15.27
C PRO A 173 -1.77 9.92 15.13
N VAL A 174 -1.89 9.31 13.96
CA VAL A 174 -2.81 8.22 13.68
C VAL A 174 -2.02 6.96 13.37
N PHE A 175 -2.51 5.81 13.83
CA PHE A 175 -1.96 4.52 13.46
C PHE A 175 -2.60 4.03 12.16
N SER A 176 -1.78 3.53 11.24
CA SER A 176 -2.25 2.86 10.01
C SER A 176 -2.12 1.34 10.16
N PRO A 177 -3.23 0.57 10.19
CA PRO A 177 -3.16 -0.89 10.25
C PRO A 177 -2.52 -1.55 9.03
N LEU A 178 -2.53 -0.87 7.87
CA LEU A 178 -1.88 -1.34 6.65
C LEU A 178 -0.38 -1.06 6.65
N ALA A 179 0.03 0.14 7.08
CA ALA A 179 1.42 0.54 7.12
C ALA A 179 2.15 0.11 8.41
N LEU A 180 1.39 -0.34 9.42
CA LEU A 180 1.86 -0.77 10.74
C LEU A 180 2.73 0.28 11.46
N ARG A 181 2.40 1.57 11.32
CA ARG A 181 3.13 2.66 11.99
C ARG A 181 2.23 3.85 12.33
N ASN A 182 2.75 4.72 13.19
CA ASN A 182 2.13 5.98 13.57
C ASN A 182 2.60 7.10 12.64
N GLU A 183 1.68 7.91 12.16
CA GLU A 183 1.98 9.07 11.32
C GLU A 183 1.11 10.27 11.65
N PRO A 184 1.63 11.49 11.49
CA PRO A 184 0.83 12.68 11.71
C PRO A 184 -0.27 12.79 10.64
N MET A 185 -1.51 12.89 11.09
CA MET A 185 -2.64 13.34 10.28
C MET A 185 -2.96 14.78 10.68
N THR A 186 -3.07 15.65 9.68
CA THR A 186 -3.60 16.99 9.87
C THR A 186 -5.08 17.02 9.49
N ILE A 187 -5.91 17.60 10.36
CA ILE A 187 -7.29 17.97 10.04
C ILE A 187 -7.43 19.48 10.18
N THR A 188 -7.93 20.13 9.13
CA THR A 188 -8.28 21.56 9.12
C THR A 188 -9.80 21.69 8.99
N ILE A 189 -10.41 22.53 9.82
CA ILE A 189 -11.83 22.82 9.70
C ILE A 189 -12.00 23.93 8.66
N ASP A 190 -12.62 23.62 7.53
CA ASP A 190 -12.85 24.62 6.47
C ASP A 190 -14.05 25.51 6.79
N GLY A 191 -15.10 24.93 7.38
CA GLY A 191 -16.29 25.65 7.82
C GLY A 191 -17.58 24.88 7.57
N LEU A 192 -18.70 25.59 7.62
CA LEU A 192 -20.03 25.02 7.40
C LEU A 192 -20.39 25.02 5.91
N GLU A 193 -20.92 23.90 5.44
CA GLU A 193 -21.41 23.71 4.08
C GLU A 193 -22.71 22.92 4.11
N THR A 194 -23.67 23.26 3.25
CA THR A 194 -24.88 22.45 3.05
C THR A 194 -24.70 21.61 1.79
N ILE A 195 -24.78 20.29 1.94
CA ILE A 195 -24.63 19.34 0.83
C ILE A 195 -25.84 18.42 0.73
N ASP A 196 -26.04 17.80 -0.43
CA ASP A 196 -27.09 16.81 -0.60
C ASP A 196 -26.76 15.53 0.20
N GLY A 197 -27.67 15.12 1.07
CA GLY A 197 -27.64 13.82 1.75
C GLY A 197 -28.77 12.91 1.26
N PRO A 198 -28.86 11.68 1.80
CA PRO A 198 -29.83 10.68 1.34
C PRO A 198 -31.29 11.11 1.54
N ASN A 199 -31.55 11.99 2.52
CA ASN A 199 -32.90 12.45 2.88
C ASN A 199 -33.12 13.94 2.54
N GLY A 200 -32.31 14.51 1.64
CA GLY A 200 -32.31 15.93 1.27
C GLY A 200 -31.10 16.69 1.80
N PRO A 201 -31.11 18.03 1.72
CA PRO A 201 -29.97 18.87 2.11
C PRO A 201 -29.61 18.73 3.59
N VAL A 202 -28.32 18.54 3.89
CA VAL A 202 -27.77 18.39 5.24
C VAL A 202 -26.73 19.48 5.50
N ALA A 203 -26.86 20.18 6.63
CA ALA A 203 -25.83 21.09 7.10
C ALA A 203 -24.66 20.27 7.69
N THR A 204 -23.45 20.56 7.23
CA THR A 204 -22.24 19.80 7.55
C THR A 204 -21.09 20.72 7.91
N VAL A 205 -20.14 20.20 8.67
CA VAL A 205 -18.80 20.78 8.81
C VAL A 205 -17.91 20.09 7.79
N ARG A 206 -17.27 20.87 6.91
CA ARG A 206 -16.26 20.35 6.00
C ARG A 206 -14.89 20.33 6.69
N LEU A 207 -14.27 19.16 6.66
CA LEU A 207 -12.92 18.92 7.14
C LEU A 207 -12.01 18.69 5.94
N ALA A 208 -10.86 19.37 5.90
CA ALA A 208 -9.76 19.07 5.00
C ALA A 208 -8.73 18.23 5.75
N GLU A 209 -8.41 17.06 5.22
CA GLU A 209 -7.55 16.06 5.83
C GLU A 209 -6.28 15.91 4.99
N GLU A 210 -5.13 15.91 5.66
CA GLU A 210 -3.83 15.65 5.05
C GLU A 210 -3.12 14.55 5.83
N HIS A 211 -2.81 13.46 5.16
CA HIS A 211 -2.14 12.30 5.77
C HIS A 211 -1.24 11.65 4.71
N GLN A 212 0.06 11.45 4.99
CA GLN A 212 1.01 10.88 4.01
C GLN A 212 1.11 11.65 2.68
N GLY A 213 0.78 12.94 2.67
CA GLY A 213 0.68 13.74 1.45
C GLY A 213 -0.54 13.41 0.58
N LEU A 214 -1.44 12.54 1.05
CA LEU A 214 -2.79 12.37 0.54
C LEU A 214 -3.65 13.48 1.12
N GLN A 215 -4.46 14.07 0.24
CA GLN A 215 -5.47 15.04 0.64
C GLN A 215 -6.84 14.39 0.51
N ALA A 216 -7.68 14.62 1.50
CA ALA A 216 -9.06 14.20 1.50
C ALA A 216 -9.95 15.31 2.08
N HIS A 217 -11.24 15.22 1.80
CA HIS A 217 -12.25 16.06 2.43
C HIS A 217 -13.35 15.19 3.01
N ALA A 218 -13.85 15.56 4.18
CA ALA A 218 -14.98 14.89 4.80
C ALA A 218 -16.05 15.91 5.18
N TRP A 219 -17.31 15.59 4.90
CA TRP A 219 -18.47 16.39 5.29
C TRP A 219 -19.21 15.65 6.39
N ILE A 220 -19.18 16.23 7.59
CA ILE A 220 -19.72 15.62 8.80
C ILE A 220 -20.96 16.38 9.25
N ASP A 221 -22.06 15.68 9.51
CA ASP A 221 -23.28 16.30 10.02
C ASP A 221 -23.20 16.66 11.51
N ALA A 222 -24.21 17.36 12.02
CA ALA A 222 -24.24 17.81 13.41
C ALA A 222 -24.27 16.66 14.44
N ALA A 223 -24.65 15.45 14.03
CA ALA A 223 -24.60 14.27 14.90
C ALA A 223 -23.21 13.62 14.90
N GLY A 224 -22.29 14.07 14.04
CA GLY A 224 -20.97 13.47 13.84
C GLY A 224 -20.97 12.35 12.80
N GLY A 225 -22.07 12.14 12.06
CA GLY A 225 -22.19 11.16 10.98
C GLY A 225 -21.56 11.67 9.69
N VAL A 226 -20.97 10.77 8.92
CA VAL A 226 -20.34 11.13 7.65
C VAL A 226 -21.39 11.19 6.55
N VAL A 227 -21.50 12.33 5.87
CA VAL A 227 -22.42 12.49 4.73
C VAL A 227 -21.71 12.18 3.41
N ARG A 228 -20.46 12.65 3.28
CA ARG A 228 -19.61 12.43 2.11
C ARG A 228 -18.14 12.45 2.50
N GLU A 229 -17.33 11.63 1.86
CA GLU A 229 -15.87 11.70 1.89
C GLU A 229 -15.34 11.74 0.47
N GLU A 230 -14.40 12.63 0.19
CA GLU A 230 -13.64 12.68 -1.05
C GLU A 230 -12.20 12.30 -0.70
N GLY A 231 -11.79 11.11 -1.09
CA GLY A 231 -10.47 10.55 -0.81
C GLY A 231 -9.46 10.83 -1.92
N ALA A 232 -8.25 10.32 -1.73
CA ALA A 232 -7.23 10.34 -2.77
C ALA A 232 -7.64 9.49 -4.00
N LEU A 233 -6.93 9.67 -5.11
CA LEU A 233 -7.14 8.93 -6.36
C LEU A 233 -8.58 9.05 -6.92
N GLY A 234 -9.29 10.14 -6.61
CA GLY A 234 -10.64 10.40 -7.16
C GLY A 234 -11.76 9.53 -6.56
N PHE A 235 -11.51 8.84 -5.45
CA PHE A 235 -12.55 8.09 -4.75
C PHE A 235 -13.49 9.01 -3.97
N THR A 236 -14.78 8.66 -3.97
CA THR A 236 -15.80 9.34 -3.18
C THR A 236 -16.67 8.32 -2.46
N LEU A 237 -16.84 8.49 -1.15
CA LEU A 237 -17.84 7.77 -0.37
C LEU A 237 -19.03 8.71 -0.18
N ALA A 238 -20.22 8.28 -0.57
CA ALA A 238 -21.44 9.07 -0.41
C ALA A 238 -22.45 8.29 0.42
N ARG A 239 -23.00 8.92 1.47
CA ARG A 239 -24.00 8.29 2.34
C ARG A 239 -25.29 8.05 1.57
N GLU A 240 -25.76 6.81 1.59
CA GLU A 240 -26.90 6.30 0.83
C GLU A 240 -27.81 5.47 1.73
N THR A 241 -28.99 5.09 1.24
CA THR A 241 -29.74 4.00 1.88
C THR A 241 -29.02 2.67 1.67
N GLU A 242 -29.25 1.67 2.53
CA GLU A 242 -28.69 0.32 2.37
C GLU A 242 -28.98 -0.26 0.98
N GLU A 243 -30.21 -0.12 0.49
CA GLU A 243 -30.63 -0.58 -0.83
C GLU A 243 -29.84 0.09 -1.96
N GLN A 244 -29.62 1.40 -1.87
CA GLN A 244 -28.83 2.15 -2.85
C GLN A 244 -27.37 1.75 -2.77
N ALA A 245 -26.78 1.69 -1.57
CA ALA A 245 -25.40 1.33 -1.32
C ALA A 245 -25.08 -0.06 -1.89
N LEU A 246 -25.93 -1.06 -1.63
CA LEU A 246 -25.77 -2.43 -2.10
C LEU A 246 -26.14 -2.66 -3.58
N ALA A 247 -26.67 -1.64 -4.27
CA ALA A 247 -26.95 -1.75 -5.69
C ALA A 247 -25.65 -2.08 -6.48
N PRO A 248 -25.72 -2.96 -7.49
CA PRO A 248 -24.54 -3.46 -8.18
C PRO A 248 -23.80 -2.32 -8.89
N ALA A 249 -22.47 -2.33 -8.77
CA ALA A 249 -21.58 -1.52 -9.58
C ALA A 249 -21.81 -1.82 -11.07
N ARG A 250 -21.99 -0.77 -11.88
CA ARG A 250 -22.21 -0.88 -13.34
C ARG A 250 -21.03 -0.37 -14.16
N GLY A 251 -20.10 0.36 -13.54
CA GLY A 251 -18.88 0.85 -14.17
C GLY A 251 -17.82 -0.24 -14.32
N ALA A 252 -16.84 0.00 -15.19
CA ALA A 252 -15.65 -0.84 -15.24
C ALA A 252 -14.84 -0.67 -13.93
N PRO A 253 -14.19 -1.73 -13.41
CA PRO A 253 -13.31 -1.59 -12.26
C PRO A 253 -12.16 -0.62 -12.57
N ILE A 254 -11.73 0.11 -11.56
CA ILE A 254 -10.65 1.11 -11.69
C ILE A 254 -9.32 0.40 -11.84
N ASP A 255 -8.63 0.58 -12.97
CA ASP A 255 -7.29 0.02 -13.14
C ASP A 255 -6.24 0.90 -12.45
N LEU A 256 -5.69 0.40 -11.34
CA LEU A 256 -4.68 1.12 -10.56
C LEU A 256 -3.41 1.40 -11.38
N ALA A 257 -3.07 0.55 -12.36
CA ALA A 257 -1.94 0.81 -13.24
C ALA A 257 -2.18 2.06 -14.08
N VAL A 258 -3.39 2.21 -14.65
CA VAL A 258 -3.77 3.37 -15.47
C VAL A 258 -3.87 4.63 -14.63
N VAL A 259 -4.49 4.56 -13.45
CA VAL A 259 -4.59 5.71 -12.54
C VAL A 259 -3.21 6.21 -12.09
N SER A 260 -2.22 5.32 -12.01
CA SER A 260 -0.85 5.65 -11.62
C SER A 260 0.02 6.24 -12.75
N GLU A 261 -0.51 6.37 -13.97
CA GLU A 261 0.27 6.85 -15.11
C GLU A 261 0.77 8.28 -14.90
N VAL A 262 2.06 8.46 -15.12
CA VAL A 262 2.70 9.76 -15.30
C VAL A 262 2.87 9.98 -16.81
N PRO A 263 2.12 10.92 -17.41
CA PRO A 263 2.15 11.14 -18.83
C PRO A 263 3.53 11.62 -19.28
N LEU A 264 3.93 11.18 -20.48
CA LEU A 264 5.19 11.55 -21.12
C LEU A 264 4.94 12.33 -22.42
N GLU A 265 5.60 13.48 -22.56
CA GLU A 265 5.74 14.19 -23.83
C GLU A 265 7.12 13.88 -24.46
N GLY A 266 7.13 13.32 -25.67
CA GLY A 266 8.33 12.93 -26.40
C GLY A 266 8.57 11.42 -26.40
N ASP A 267 9.48 10.96 -27.25
CA ASP A 267 9.73 9.53 -27.47
C ASP A 267 11.02 9.06 -26.76
N LEU A 268 10.94 7.89 -26.13
CA LEU A 268 12.10 7.19 -25.58
C LEU A 268 12.45 5.95 -26.41
N ALA A 269 13.45 6.09 -27.26
CA ALA A 269 14.04 4.95 -27.97
C ALA A 269 14.95 4.14 -27.04
N ASP A 270 14.85 2.81 -27.10
CA ASP A 270 15.66 1.87 -26.29
C ASP A 270 15.63 2.15 -24.78
N ALA A 271 14.42 2.21 -24.21
CA ALA A 271 14.20 2.46 -22.79
C ALA A 271 15.02 1.51 -21.87
N ARG A 272 15.11 0.23 -22.22
CA ARG A 272 15.80 -0.78 -21.40
C ARG A 272 17.32 -0.69 -21.48
N GLY A 273 17.86 -0.12 -22.55
CA GLY A 273 19.29 0.14 -22.71
C GLY A 273 19.75 1.49 -22.14
N ALA A 274 18.82 2.41 -21.86
CA ALA A 274 19.10 3.80 -21.50
C ALA A 274 20.08 3.94 -20.32
N ALA A 275 21.24 4.54 -20.60
CA ALA A 275 22.25 4.83 -19.58
C ALA A 275 22.06 6.23 -18.95
N ARG A 276 21.45 7.15 -19.68
CA ARG A 276 21.16 8.52 -19.25
C ARG A 276 19.79 8.93 -19.77
N LEU A 277 19.07 9.71 -18.97
CA LEU A 277 17.80 10.30 -19.33
C LEU A 277 17.67 11.67 -18.66
N THR A 278 17.29 12.68 -19.43
CA THR A 278 16.92 13.99 -18.91
C THR A 278 15.44 14.22 -19.17
N LEU A 279 14.71 14.53 -18.11
CA LEU A 279 13.28 14.86 -18.15
C LEU A 279 13.06 16.26 -17.62
N ARG A 280 12.22 17.04 -18.29
CA ARG A 280 11.57 18.18 -17.65
C ARG A 280 10.34 17.68 -16.90
N VAL A 281 10.22 18.06 -15.64
CA VAL A 281 9.19 17.61 -14.72
C VAL A 281 8.25 18.73 -14.37
N SER A 282 6.95 18.44 -14.37
CA SER A 282 5.90 19.40 -14.03
C SER A 282 4.82 18.77 -13.16
N GLY A 283 3.92 19.59 -12.62
CA GLY A 283 2.84 19.18 -11.73
C GLY A 283 3.10 19.53 -10.26
N GLU A 284 2.05 19.45 -9.43
CA GLU A 284 2.08 19.84 -8.01
C GLU A 284 3.08 19.03 -7.18
N ALA A 285 3.37 17.80 -7.59
CA ALA A 285 4.30 16.92 -6.88
C ALA A 285 5.74 17.00 -7.42
N ALA A 286 6.05 17.84 -8.42
CA ALA A 286 7.37 17.89 -9.05
C ALA A 286 8.51 18.18 -8.04
N ALA A 287 8.27 19.09 -7.10
CA ALA A 287 9.24 19.43 -6.06
C ALA A 287 9.45 18.32 -5.00
N ARG A 288 8.59 17.29 -4.99
CA ARG A 288 8.71 16.14 -4.07
C ARG A 288 9.58 15.03 -4.61
N ILE A 289 10.03 15.10 -5.87
CA ILE A 289 10.92 14.10 -6.45
C ILE A 289 12.28 14.17 -5.73
N PRO A 290 12.78 13.06 -5.18
CA PRO A 290 14.03 13.05 -4.44
C PRO A 290 15.23 13.30 -5.35
N ASP A 291 16.17 14.13 -4.90
CA ASP A 291 17.55 14.14 -5.41
C ASP A 291 18.37 13.21 -4.49
N ASP A 292 18.88 12.10 -5.04
CA ASP A 292 19.66 11.12 -4.28
C ASP A 292 21.18 11.35 -4.38
N GLY A 293 21.59 12.43 -5.03
CA GLY A 293 22.98 12.83 -5.22
C GLY A 293 23.78 11.93 -6.15
N ARG A 294 23.22 10.80 -6.61
CA ARG A 294 23.94 9.71 -7.28
C ARG A 294 23.34 9.42 -8.65
N ARG A 295 22.29 8.60 -8.69
CA ARG A 295 21.59 8.23 -9.92
C ARG A 295 20.69 9.36 -10.40
N GLN A 296 20.01 10.05 -9.48
CA GLN A 296 18.92 10.96 -9.78
C GLN A 296 19.21 12.36 -9.21
N ARG A 297 19.23 13.37 -10.08
CA ARG A 297 19.52 14.76 -9.73
C ARG A 297 18.41 15.67 -10.21
N LEU A 298 17.84 16.47 -9.33
CA LEU A 298 16.78 17.43 -9.66
C LEU A 298 17.32 18.86 -9.53
N HIS A 299 17.32 19.61 -10.63
CA HIS A 299 17.72 21.01 -10.65
C HIS A 299 16.62 21.87 -11.27
N GLY A 300 15.88 22.61 -10.45
CA GLY A 300 14.67 23.30 -10.88
C GLY A 300 13.63 22.27 -11.31
N ASP A 301 13.24 22.30 -12.58
CA ASP A 301 12.33 21.35 -13.20
C ASP A 301 13.05 20.30 -14.06
N LEU A 302 14.39 20.30 -14.10
CA LEU A 302 15.17 19.32 -14.87
C LEU A 302 15.63 18.17 -13.97
N LEU A 303 15.14 16.98 -14.28
CA LEU A 303 15.50 15.72 -13.65
C LEU A 303 16.48 14.95 -14.55
N ARG A 304 17.71 14.74 -14.07
CA ARG A 304 18.73 13.94 -14.73
C ARG A 304 18.88 12.61 -14.02
N ILE A 305 18.76 11.53 -14.79
CA ILE A 305 18.87 10.15 -14.31
C ILE A 305 20.04 9.49 -15.05
N THR A 306 20.98 8.93 -14.31
CA THR A 306 22.14 8.22 -14.85
C THR A 306 22.20 6.82 -14.23
N ARG A 307 22.28 5.79 -15.08
CA ARG A 307 22.49 4.41 -14.64
C ARG A 307 23.83 4.32 -13.91
N GLU A 308 23.83 3.68 -12.74
CA GLU A 308 25.03 3.54 -11.92
C GLU A 308 26.12 2.74 -12.64
N GLU A 309 27.38 3.04 -12.32
CA GLU A 309 28.48 2.13 -12.59
C GLU A 309 28.54 1.07 -11.47
N LEU A 310 28.82 -0.17 -11.82
CA LEU A 310 28.93 -1.22 -10.81
C LEU A 310 30.21 -1.03 -9.99
N PRO A 311 30.13 -1.05 -8.64
CA PRO A 311 31.31 -0.93 -7.79
C PRO A 311 32.20 -2.17 -7.92
N ALA A 312 33.44 -2.04 -7.47
CA ALA A 312 34.34 -3.19 -7.38
C ALA A 312 33.75 -4.26 -6.43
N PRO A 313 33.94 -5.57 -6.71
CA PRO A 313 33.42 -6.63 -5.85
C PRO A 313 33.93 -6.51 -4.41
N VAL A 314 33.01 -6.50 -3.44
CA VAL A 314 33.33 -6.47 -2.00
C VAL A 314 33.16 -7.86 -1.41
N ALA A 315 34.14 -8.33 -0.65
CA ALA A 315 34.11 -9.67 -0.07
C ALA A 315 32.94 -9.86 0.93
N LEU A 316 32.37 -11.08 0.94
CA LEU A 316 31.41 -11.53 1.95
C LEU A 316 32.13 -12.31 3.08
N PRO A 317 31.70 -12.20 4.34
CA PRO A 317 30.59 -11.37 4.84
C PRO A 317 30.92 -9.87 4.81
N LEU A 318 29.91 -9.06 4.46
CA LEU A 318 30.08 -7.62 4.29
C LEU A 318 30.22 -6.93 5.66
N ALA A 319 31.23 -6.06 5.79
CA ALA A 319 31.29 -5.13 6.90
C ALA A 319 30.26 -4.02 6.67
N VAL A 320 29.09 -4.15 7.31
CA VAL A 320 27.99 -3.19 7.15
C VAL A 320 28.35 -1.86 7.82
N PRO A 321 28.32 -0.72 7.08
CA PRO A 321 28.48 0.60 7.68
C PRO A 321 27.43 0.86 8.76
N THR A 322 27.83 1.52 9.85
CA THR A 322 26.91 1.94 10.92
C THR A 322 26.23 3.28 10.63
N THR A 323 26.31 3.78 9.39
CA THR A 323 25.61 4.99 9.00
C THR A 323 24.11 4.77 9.13
N PRO A 324 23.33 5.78 9.58
CA PRO A 324 21.88 5.64 9.73
C PRO A 324 21.16 5.14 8.47
N GLU A 325 21.67 5.52 7.29
CA GLU A 325 21.16 5.10 5.98
C GLU A 325 21.24 3.59 5.75
N VAL A 326 22.34 2.95 6.17
CA VAL A 326 22.56 1.51 5.96
C VAL A 326 22.06 0.69 7.14
N ALA A 327 22.09 1.25 8.35
CA ALA A 327 21.65 0.58 9.57
C ALA A 327 20.15 0.24 9.56
N THR A 328 19.30 1.05 8.90
CA THR A 328 17.86 0.76 8.73
C THR A 328 17.57 -0.22 7.59
N ALA A 329 18.57 -0.50 6.76
CA ALA A 329 18.47 -1.38 5.60
C ALA A 329 19.00 -2.80 5.87
N VAL A 330 19.24 -3.12 7.14
CA VAL A 330 19.58 -4.46 7.62
C VAL A 330 18.59 -4.93 8.66
N GLY A 331 18.53 -6.25 8.88
CA GLY A 331 17.67 -6.86 9.89
C GLY A 331 16.19 -6.86 9.52
N ALA A 332 15.39 -7.33 10.49
CA ALA A 332 13.95 -7.48 10.35
C ALA A 332 13.23 -6.13 10.20
N ALA A 333 12.25 -6.10 9.32
CA ALA A 333 11.24 -5.06 9.22
C ALA A 333 9.88 -5.73 8.95
N PRO A 334 8.75 -5.05 9.22
CA PRO A 334 7.45 -5.58 8.85
C PRO A 334 7.43 -6.05 7.39
N PHE A 335 6.77 -7.19 7.15
CA PHE A 335 6.59 -7.80 5.83
C PHE A 335 7.83 -8.42 5.16
N LEU A 336 9.04 -8.27 5.74
CA LEU A 336 10.27 -8.85 5.19
C LEU A 336 10.64 -10.20 5.79
N GLU A 337 10.19 -10.49 7.03
CA GLU A 337 10.45 -11.75 7.75
C GLU A 337 11.90 -12.28 7.65
N VAL A 338 12.91 -11.39 7.71
CA VAL A 338 14.32 -11.71 7.40
C VAL A 338 14.89 -12.87 8.23
N ASP A 339 14.45 -13.00 9.49
CA ASP A 339 14.88 -14.06 10.41
C ASP A 339 14.16 -15.41 10.21
N ASP A 340 13.24 -15.50 9.25
CA ASP A 340 12.53 -16.74 8.94
C ASP A 340 13.52 -17.80 8.41
N PRO A 341 13.57 -19.00 9.03
CA PRO A 341 14.52 -20.05 8.64
C PRO A 341 14.41 -20.48 7.19
N THR A 342 13.22 -20.39 6.57
CA THR A 342 12.98 -20.77 5.17
C THR A 342 13.54 -19.73 4.21
N LEU A 343 13.37 -18.43 4.51
CA LEU A 343 13.99 -17.33 3.76
C LEU A 343 15.51 -17.39 3.88
N ALA A 344 16.04 -17.57 5.10
CA ALA A 344 17.47 -17.68 5.34
C ALA A 344 18.09 -18.91 4.64
N ALA A 345 17.42 -20.06 4.66
CA ALA A 345 17.85 -21.25 3.93
C ALA A 345 17.83 -21.02 2.41
N ARG A 346 16.80 -20.31 1.91
CA ARG A 346 16.71 -19.98 0.50
C ARG A 346 17.82 -19.03 0.06
N ALA A 347 18.06 -17.96 0.80
CA ALA A 347 19.12 -17.00 0.54
C ALA A 347 20.48 -17.70 0.46
N ARG A 348 20.82 -18.56 1.44
CA ARG A 348 22.05 -19.37 1.42
C ARG A 348 22.15 -20.27 0.19
N SER A 349 21.06 -20.91 -0.21
CA SER A 349 21.05 -21.79 -1.39
C SER A 349 21.26 -21.03 -2.69
N VAL A 350 20.73 -19.80 -2.82
CA VAL A 350 20.84 -18.98 -4.04
C VAL A 350 22.22 -18.33 -4.13
N VAL A 351 22.71 -17.78 -3.01
CA VAL A 351 24.05 -17.19 -2.93
C VAL A 351 25.12 -18.26 -3.16
N GLY A 352 24.93 -19.46 -2.63
CA GLY A 352 25.82 -20.61 -2.87
C GLY A 352 27.24 -20.34 -2.40
N ASP A 353 28.20 -20.51 -3.31
CA ASP A 353 29.65 -20.32 -3.10
C ASP A 353 30.15 -18.90 -3.41
N ALA A 354 29.26 -17.92 -3.61
CA ALA A 354 29.68 -16.57 -3.92
C ALA A 354 30.51 -15.97 -2.77
N HIS A 355 31.68 -15.43 -3.12
CA HIS A 355 32.60 -14.82 -2.16
C HIS A 355 32.54 -13.29 -2.16
N ASP A 356 31.74 -12.69 -3.05
CA ASP A 356 31.59 -11.25 -3.19
C ASP A 356 30.12 -10.82 -3.33
N THR A 357 29.84 -9.58 -2.92
CA THR A 357 28.52 -8.97 -2.91
C THR A 357 27.90 -8.86 -4.29
N LEU A 358 28.68 -8.57 -5.33
CA LEU A 358 28.19 -8.38 -6.70
C LEU A 358 27.68 -9.70 -7.30
N THR A 359 28.45 -10.78 -7.17
CA THR A 359 28.05 -12.12 -7.61
C THR A 359 26.83 -12.60 -6.84
N ALA A 360 26.81 -12.43 -5.51
CA ALA A 360 25.68 -12.80 -4.68
C ALA A 360 24.39 -12.03 -5.06
N ALA A 361 24.50 -10.71 -5.25
CA ALA A 361 23.38 -9.86 -5.65
C ALA A 361 22.81 -10.25 -7.02
N ARG A 362 23.65 -10.48 -8.03
CA ARG A 362 23.21 -10.95 -9.36
C ARG A 362 22.45 -12.28 -9.26
N ARG A 363 22.99 -13.25 -8.52
CA ARG A 363 22.32 -14.55 -8.31
C ARG A 363 20.95 -14.39 -7.67
N LEU A 364 20.83 -13.50 -6.68
CA LEU A 364 19.56 -13.20 -6.02
C LEU A 364 18.55 -12.56 -6.98
N VAL A 365 18.96 -11.52 -7.72
CA VAL A 365 18.09 -10.82 -8.69
C VAL A 365 17.54 -11.79 -9.73
N THR A 366 18.42 -12.54 -10.39
CA THR A 366 18.03 -13.50 -11.44
C THR A 366 17.18 -14.63 -10.87
N TRP A 367 17.53 -15.16 -9.69
CA TRP A 367 16.72 -16.21 -9.09
C TRP A 367 15.30 -15.72 -8.75
N VAL A 368 15.13 -14.50 -8.24
CA VAL A 368 13.78 -13.96 -7.98
C VAL A 368 13.03 -13.77 -9.30
N ALA A 369 13.69 -13.24 -10.33
CA ALA A 369 13.11 -13.04 -11.66
C ALA A 369 12.58 -14.34 -12.29
N GLU A 370 13.34 -15.44 -12.14
CA GLU A 370 12.98 -16.75 -12.68
C GLU A 370 11.94 -17.48 -11.83
N ALA A 371 11.94 -17.24 -10.52
CA ALA A 371 11.19 -18.06 -9.59
C ALA A 371 9.82 -17.50 -9.21
N ILE A 372 9.49 -16.28 -9.63
CA ILE A 372 8.19 -15.64 -9.36
C ILE A 372 7.42 -15.44 -10.67
N ASP A 373 6.24 -16.07 -10.76
CA ASP A 373 5.32 -15.87 -11.86
C ASP A 373 4.68 -14.47 -11.75
N LYS A 374 4.87 -13.65 -12.78
CA LYS A 374 4.30 -12.30 -12.86
C LYS A 374 2.78 -12.39 -12.93
N ALA A 375 2.11 -11.84 -11.92
CA ALA A 375 0.66 -11.78 -11.89
C ALA A 375 0.17 -10.52 -11.18
N PRO A 376 -0.86 -9.84 -11.70
CA PRO A 376 -1.43 -8.68 -11.03
C PRO A 376 -2.01 -9.04 -9.66
N THR A 377 -1.62 -8.31 -8.63
CA THR A 377 -2.05 -8.48 -7.25
C THR A 377 -2.38 -7.12 -6.65
N VAL A 378 -3.33 -7.07 -5.70
CA VAL A 378 -3.62 -5.88 -4.88
C VAL A 378 -3.57 -6.34 -3.45
N THR A 379 -2.38 -6.33 -2.86
CA THR A 379 -2.11 -6.94 -1.56
C THR A 379 -1.08 -6.15 -0.76
N VAL A 380 -0.95 -6.48 0.53
CA VAL A 380 0.23 -6.12 1.33
C VAL A 380 1.16 -7.34 1.30
N PRO A 381 2.26 -7.32 0.52
CA PRO A 381 3.08 -8.51 0.29
C PRO A 381 3.85 -8.91 1.54
N SER A 382 3.93 -10.21 1.86
CA SER A 382 4.87 -10.78 2.84
C SER A 382 5.94 -11.59 2.11
N ALA A 383 7.21 -11.36 2.39
CA ALA A 383 8.32 -12.08 1.74
C ALA A 383 8.18 -13.59 1.86
N ARG A 384 7.75 -14.07 3.03
CA ARG A 384 7.51 -15.50 3.25
C ARG A 384 6.35 -16.04 2.40
N GLU A 385 5.24 -15.30 2.32
CA GLU A 385 4.09 -15.70 1.49
C GLU A 385 4.43 -15.69 0.00
N VAL A 386 5.23 -14.72 -0.46
CA VAL A 386 5.72 -14.66 -1.84
C VAL A 386 6.63 -15.86 -2.14
N LEU A 387 7.55 -16.19 -1.23
CA LEU A 387 8.41 -17.37 -1.38
C LEU A 387 7.60 -18.68 -1.49
N ALA A 388 6.48 -18.78 -0.78
CA ALA A 388 5.61 -19.94 -0.79
C ALA A 388 4.71 -20.00 -2.04
N SER A 389 4.09 -18.88 -2.42
CA SER A 389 3.13 -18.78 -3.51
C SER A 389 3.76 -18.71 -4.89
N ARG A 390 5.00 -18.22 -4.99
CA ARG A 390 5.77 -18.06 -6.24
C ARG A 390 5.08 -17.20 -7.28
N ARG A 391 4.29 -16.22 -6.85
CA ARG A 391 3.47 -15.39 -7.73
C ARG A 391 3.29 -13.99 -7.16
N GLY A 392 3.33 -12.97 -8.01
CA GLY A 392 3.02 -11.59 -7.63
C GLY A 392 3.45 -10.57 -8.69
N ASP A 393 3.30 -9.30 -8.37
CA ASP A 393 3.71 -8.17 -9.21
C ASP A 393 5.05 -7.57 -8.73
N CYS A 394 5.33 -6.32 -9.13
CA CYS A 394 6.54 -5.61 -8.74
C CYS A 394 6.77 -5.53 -7.22
N ASN A 395 5.71 -5.45 -6.42
CA ASN A 395 5.80 -5.35 -4.98
C ASN A 395 6.29 -6.67 -4.36
N GLU A 396 5.71 -7.80 -4.78
CA GLU A 396 6.14 -9.13 -4.32
C GLU A 396 7.59 -9.44 -4.74
N HIS A 397 7.97 -9.07 -5.96
CA HIS A 397 9.35 -9.22 -6.46
C HIS A 397 10.36 -8.43 -5.62
N ALA A 398 10.06 -7.15 -5.36
CA ALA A 398 10.93 -6.26 -4.61
C ALA A 398 11.04 -6.72 -3.14
N VAL A 399 9.91 -7.04 -2.49
CA VAL A 399 9.88 -7.51 -1.09
C VAL A 399 10.67 -8.80 -0.89
N LEU A 400 10.49 -9.78 -1.77
CA LEU A 400 11.24 -11.02 -1.67
C LEU A 400 12.75 -10.80 -1.91
N LEU A 401 13.12 -9.97 -2.89
CA LEU A 401 14.53 -9.67 -3.17
C LEU A 401 15.20 -8.98 -1.98
N VAL A 402 14.55 -7.98 -1.36
CA VAL A 402 15.07 -7.33 -0.15
C VAL A 402 15.23 -8.33 1.00
N ALA A 403 14.22 -9.18 1.25
CA ALA A 403 14.27 -10.16 2.32
C ALA A 403 15.42 -11.17 2.14
N LEU A 404 15.60 -11.70 0.92
CA LEU A 404 16.69 -12.63 0.63
C LEU A 404 18.06 -11.97 0.67
N ALA A 405 18.20 -10.74 0.18
CA ALA A 405 19.44 -9.97 0.25
C ALA A 405 19.84 -9.71 1.72
N ARG A 406 18.91 -9.24 2.55
CA ARG A 406 19.17 -9.02 3.99
C ARG A 406 19.50 -10.33 4.71
N ALA A 407 18.82 -11.43 4.38
CA ALA A 407 19.11 -12.75 4.94
C ALA A 407 20.49 -13.30 4.48
N ALA A 408 21.01 -12.82 3.36
CA ALA A 408 22.38 -13.07 2.88
C ALA A 408 23.44 -12.10 3.47
N GLY A 409 23.04 -11.16 4.32
CA GLY A 409 23.93 -10.15 4.91
C GLY A 409 24.24 -8.97 3.98
N ILE A 410 23.46 -8.78 2.91
CA ILE A 410 23.55 -7.62 2.02
C ILE A 410 22.47 -6.61 2.45
N PRO A 411 22.84 -5.41 2.91
CA PRO A 411 21.86 -4.37 3.20
C PRO A 411 21.05 -4.05 1.95
N ALA A 412 19.74 -3.97 2.09
CA ALA A 412 18.81 -3.80 0.99
C ALA A 412 17.61 -2.97 1.41
N ARG A 413 17.08 -2.16 0.50
CA ARG A 413 15.86 -1.36 0.73
C ARG A 413 14.95 -1.41 -0.48
N LEU A 414 13.65 -1.26 -0.21
CA LEU A 414 12.66 -1.10 -1.27
C LEU A 414 12.70 0.35 -1.79
N VAL A 415 12.41 0.47 -3.08
CA VAL A 415 12.26 1.73 -3.77
C VAL A 415 10.98 1.66 -4.58
N ALA A 416 10.23 2.76 -4.58
CA ALA A 416 9.04 2.90 -5.41
C ALA A 416 9.12 4.20 -6.22
N GLY A 417 8.53 4.15 -7.39
CA GLY A 417 8.51 5.29 -8.29
C GLY A 417 7.78 4.93 -9.56
N VAL A 418 8.31 5.38 -10.68
CA VAL A 418 7.74 5.08 -11.99
C VAL A 418 8.78 4.60 -12.98
N VAL A 419 8.35 3.72 -13.87
CA VAL A 419 9.16 3.15 -14.95
C VAL A 419 8.48 3.37 -16.28
N TYR A 420 9.27 3.72 -17.31
CA TYR A 420 8.77 3.81 -18.67
C TYR A 420 8.41 2.42 -19.23
N ALA A 421 7.14 2.16 -19.50
CA ALA A 421 6.68 0.91 -20.09
C ALA A 421 5.60 1.20 -21.12
N GLY A 422 5.75 0.70 -22.34
CA GLY A 422 4.82 1.00 -23.43
C GLY A 422 4.96 2.45 -23.90
N ASP A 423 4.04 3.29 -23.45
CA ASP A 423 3.80 4.67 -23.88
C ASP A 423 3.86 5.70 -22.73
N GLY A 424 4.04 5.26 -21.49
CA GLY A 424 4.03 6.13 -20.33
C GLY A 424 4.92 5.65 -19.19
N PHE A 425 4.98 6.46 -18.13
CA PHE A 425 5.65 6.08 -16.88
C PHE A 425 4.62 5.54 -15.90
N TYR A 426 4.77 4.28 -15.49
CA TYR A 426 3.81 3.60 -14.63
C TYR A 426 4.41 3.28 -13.27
N TYR A 427 3.55 3.17 -12.25
CA TYR A 427 3.97 2.71 -10.93
C TYR A 427 4.86 1.48 -11.02
N HIS A 428 5.97 1.52 -10.28
CA HIS A 428 6.85 0.38 -10.15
C HIS A 428 7.56 0.35 -8.80
N ALA A 429 7.77 -0.85 -8.28
CA ALA A 429 8.58 -1.11 -7.11
C ALA A 429 9.80 -1.97 -7.49
N TRP A 430 10.97 -1.57 -7.00
CA TRP A 430 12.24 -2.29 -7.17
C TRP A 430 13.07 -2.19 -5.89
N THR A 431 14.36 -2.49 -5.97
CA THR A 431 15.25 -2.55 -4.81
C THR A 431 16.53 -1.77 -5.01
N GLU A 432 17.16 -1.36 -3.91
CA GLU A 432 18.55 -0.93 -3.90
C GLU A 432 19.33 -1.85 -2.95
N LEU A 433 20.49 -2.33 -3.42
CA LEU A 433 21.38 -3.25 -2.71
C LEU A 433 22.69 -2.54 -2.40
N TRP A 434 23.17 -2.67 -1.16
CA TRP A 434 24.43 -2.09 -0.74
C TRP A 434 25.59 -3.03 -1.09
N LEU A 435 26.32 -2.69 -2.16
CA LEU A 435 27.46 -3.47 -2.67
C LEU A 435 28.81 -2.79 -2.39
N GLY A 436 28.86 -1.95 -1.35
CA GLY A 436 29.91 -0.94 -1.12
C GLY A 436 29.41 0.48 -1.42
N GLU A 437 28.44 0.56 -2.33
CA GLU A 437 27.60 1.71 -2.65
C GLU A 437 26.18 1.18 -2.94
N TRP A 438 25.12 2.01 -2.88
CA TRP A 438 23.81 1.51 -3.31
C TRP A 438 23.74 1.37 -4.83
N VAL A 439 23.37 0.17 -5.25
CA VAL A 439 23.12 -0.19 -6.64
C VAL A 439 21.66 -0.60 -6.75
N SER A 440 20.93 0.06 -7.65
CA SER A 440 19.56 -0.31 -8.00
C SER A 440 19.49 -1.70 -8.63
N ALA A 441 18.45 -2.46 -8.30
CA ALA A 441 18.20 -3.79 -8.84
C ALA A 441 16.70 -4.04 -8.97
N ASP A 442 16.30 -4.60 -10.10
CA ASP A 442 14.92 -4.93 -10.40
C ASP A 442 14.81 -6.38 -10.91
N SER A 443 14.21 -7.24 -10.10
CA SER A 443 13.95 -8.63 -10.45
C SER A 443 12.75 -8.82 -11.39
N VAL A 444 11.89 -7.83 -11.58
CA VAL A 444 10.83 -7.90 -12.62
C VAL A 444 11.46 -7.84 -14.01
N PHE A 445 12.48 -7.01 -14.21
CA PHE A 445 13.20 -6.90 -15.48
C PHE A 445 14.52 -7.68 -15.54
N ASP A 446 14.89 -8.40 -14.47
CA ASP A 446 16.19 -9.07 -14.31
C ASP A 446 17.37 -8.11 -14.61
N GLN A 447 17.34 -6.94 -13.98
CA GLN A 447 18.23 -5.83 -14.30
C GLN A 447 18.98 -5.31 -13.06
N MET A 448 20.30 -5.21 -13.15
CA MET A 448 21.16 -4.61 -12.11
C MET A 448 22.49 -4.11 -12.73
N PRO A 449 22.78 -2.80 -12.72
CA PRO A 449 21.93 -1.70 -12.26
C PRO A 449 20.72 -1.49 -13.19
N VAL A 450 19.65 -0.89 -12.70
CA VAL A 450 18.47 -0.64 -13.53
C VAL A 450 18.77 0.41 -14.61
N ASP A 451 17.92 0.56 -15.62
CA ASP A 451 18.08 1.59 -16.66
C ASP A 451 17.67 3.00 -16.18
N ALA A 452 18.02 4.04 -16.96
CA ALA A 452 17.72 5.43 -16.63
C ALA A 452 16.21 5.77 -16.70
N THR A 453 15.35 4.84 -17.12
CA THR A 453 13.89 5.04 -17.13
C THR A 453 13.21 4.69 -15.82
N HIS A 454 13.96 4.24 -14.80
CA HIS A 454 13.45 4.11 -13.44
C HIS A 454 13.61 5.44 -12.69
N VAL A 455 12.51 6.17 -12.56
CA VAL A 455 12.43 7.44 -11.81
C VAL A 455 12.02 7.14 -10.38
N LYS A 456 12.92 7.40 -9.44
CA LYS A 456 12.71 7.20 -8.02
C LYS A 456 11.81 8.29 -7.46
N LEU A 457 10.78 7.91 -6.71
CA LEU A 457 9.88 8.87 -6.06
C LEU A 457 9.87 8.71 -4.54
N VAL A 458 9.95 7.47 -4.04
CA VAL A 458 9.97 7.17 -2.62
C VAL A 458 10.93 6.01 -2.32
N GLU A 459 11.56 6.01 -1.15
CA GLU A 459 12.40 4.93 -0.63
C GLU A 459 11.97 4.52 0.78
N GLY A 460 12.25 3.26 1.15
CA GLY A 460 11.86 2.66 2.42
C GLY A 460 10.98 1.43 2.20
N GLY A 461 10.59 0.73 3.28
CA GLY A 461 9.71 -0.43 3.23
C GLY A 461 8.32 -0.23 2.57
N PRO A 462 7.47 -1.28 2.54
CA PRO A 462 6.15 -1.24 1.92
C PRO A 462 5.28 -0.08 2.45
N GLU A 463 5.52 0.35 3.67
CA GLU A 463 4.83 1.46 4.33
C GLU A 463 5.05 2.83 3.68
N GLN A 464 6.23 3.10 3.09
CA GLN A 464 6.48 4.37 2.40
C GLN A 464 5.83 4.39 1.01
N GLN A 465 5.45 3.24 0.45
CA GLN A 465 4.81 3.19 -0.87
C GLN A 465 3.44 3.89 -0.89
N ILE A 466 2.74 4.00 0.26
CA ILE A 466 1.49 4.77 0.34
C ILE A 466 1.72 6.27 0.08
N ALA A 467 2.89 6.81 0.46
CA ALA A 467 3.23 8.20 0.19
C ALA A 467 3.29 8.51 -1.32
N LEU A 468 3.46 7.48 -2.16
CA LEU A 468 3.42 7.61 -3.61
C LEU A 468 2.02 7.96 -4.11
N ALA A 469 0.95 7.48 -3.46
CA ALA A 469 -0.41 7.83 -3.86
C ALA A 469 -0.67 9.34 -3.77
N GLY A 470 0.10 10.08 -2.95
CA GLY A 470 0.07 11.54 -2.90
C GLY A 470 0.78 12.24 -4.06
N MET A 471 1.46 11.49 -4.93
CA MET A 471 2.17 11.98 -6.13
C MET A 471 1.51 11.50 -7.43
N ILE A 472 0.72 10.42 -7.37
CA ILE A 472 -0.05 9.89 -8.50
C ILE A 472 -0.99 10.98 -9.06
N GLY A 473 -1.03 11.11 -10.39
CA GLY A 473 -1.83 12.12 -11.10
C GLY A 473 -1.38 13.57 -10.91
N LYS A 474 -0.27 13.81 -10.18
CA LYS A 474 0.28 15.14 -9.88
C LYS A 474 1.66 15.39 -10.50
N LEU A 475 2.06 14.54 -11.44
CA LEU A 475 3.32 14.61 -12.17
C LEU A 475 3.06 14.49 -13.67
N ALA A 476 3.89 15.16 -14.46
CA ALA A 476 4.01 14.95 -15.90
C ALA A 476 5.47 15.14 -16.32
N PHE A 477 5.92 14.34 -17.29
CA PHE A 477 7.29 14.37 -17.79
C PHE A 477 7.35 14.78 -19.26
N ARG A 478 8.44 15.42 -19.64
CA ARG A 478 8.80 15.70 -21.02
C ARG A 478 10.25 15.30 -21.26
N VAL A 479 10.51 14.56 -22.33
CA VAL A 479 11.88 14.20 -22.73
C VAL A 479 12.62 15.48 -23.16
N GLU A 480 13.80 15.69 -22.59
CA GLU A 480 14.73 16.73 -23.02
C GLU A 480 15.93 16.06 -23.70
N GLU A 481 16.29 16.55 -24.89
CA GLU A 481 17.49 16.06 -25.57
C GLU A 481 18.72 16.45 -24.75
N ASP A 482 19.57 15.46 -24.46
CA ASP A 482 20.84 15.67 -23.78
C ASP A 482 21.71 16.56 -24.70
N GLU A 483 21.96 17.82 -24.32
CA GLU A 483 22.94 18.67 -25.00
C GLU A 483 24.29 17.93 -24.94
N ARG A 484 24.68 17.35 -26.08
CA ARG A 484 25.83 16.45 -26.25
C ARG A 484 27.16 17.02 -25.78
#